data_AF-A0A8I1IWM1-F1
#
_entry.id   AF-A0A8I1IWM1-F1
#
_cell.length_a   1.000
_cell.length_b   1.000
_cell.length_c   1.000
_cell.angle_alpha   90.00
_cell.angle_beta   90.00
_cell.angle_gamma   90.00
#
_symmetry.space_group_name_H-M   'P 1'
#
loop_
_entity.id
_entity.type
_entity.pdbx_description
1 polymer ?
#
loop_
_entity_poly.entity_id
_entity_poly.type
_entity_poly.pdbx_seq_one_letter_code
_entity_poly.pdbx_strand_id
1 'polypeptide(L)' 'MTTPRETILAALHARVLGAACHCLRGDVLPERVPADGLPILRDGEMG' A
#
# COMPACT_ATOMS: atom_id res chain seq x y z
N MET A 1 8.02 20.88 -13.57
CA MET A 1 8.63 19.60 -13.97
C MET A 1 8.23 18.58 -12.91
N THR A 2 7.69 17.43 -13.30
CA THR A 2 7.39 16.35 -12.35
C THR A 2 8.69 15.69 -11.91
N THR A 3 8.80 15.37 -10.63
CA THR A 3 9.98 14.66 -10.11
C THR A 3 9.96 13.19 -10.56
N PRO A 4 11.11 12.51 -10.64
CA PRO A 4 11.14 11.07 -10.90
C PRO A 4 10.29 10.27 -9.90
N ARG A 5 10.24 10.72 -8.63
CA ARG A 5 9.39 10.14 -7.59
C ARG A 5 7.91 10.24 -7.95
N GLU A 6 7.43 11.40 -8.37
CA GLU A 6 6.03 11.59 -8.80
C GLU A 6 5.69 10.71 -10.00
N THR A 7 6.60 10.61 -10.98
CA THR A 7 6.42 9.75 -12.15
C THR A 7 6.28 8.28 -11.77
N ILE A 8 7.14 7.80 -10.86
CA ILE A 8 7.09 6.42 -10.37
C ILE A 8 5.78 6.15 -9.62
N LEU A 9 5.37 7.06 -8.74
CA LEU A 9 4.14 6.92 -7.96
C LEU A 9 2.90 6.90 -8.87
N ALA A 10 2.84 7.75 -9.89
CA ALA A 10 1.73 7.77 -10.84
C ALA A 10 1.65 6.48 -11.67
N ALA A 11 2.79 5.98 -12.15
CA ALA A 11 2.84 4.73 -12.90
C ALA A 11 2.45 3.52 -12.04
N LEU A 12 2.90 3.48 -10.79
CA LEU A 12 2.54 2.44 -9.83
C LEU A 12 1.03 2.48 -9.52
N HIS A 13 0.48 3.67 -9.24
CA HIS A 13 -0.94 3.85 -8.97
C HIS A 13 -1.80 3.31 -10.13
N ALA A 14 -1.45 3.66 -11.37
CA ALA A 14 -2.18 3.17 -12.55
C ALA A 14 -2.13 1.64 -12.68
N ARG A 15 -0.98 1.03 -12.37
CA ARG A 15 -0.81 -0.44 -12.41
C ARG A 15 -1.62 -1.14 -11.33
N VAL A 16 -1.63 -0.62 -10.11
CA VAL A 16 -2.35 -1.20 -8.97
C VAL A 16 -3.86 -1.05 -9.14
N LEU A 17 -4.33 0.07 -9.67
CA LEU A 17 -5.76 0.33 -9.87
C LEU A 17 -6.44 -0.69 -10.79
N GLY A 18 -5.70 -1.27 -11.75
CA GLY A 18 -6.20 -2.31 -12.66
C GLY A 18 -5.99 -3.75 -12.16
N ALA A 19 -5.30 -3.95 -11.05
CA ALA A 19 -5.04 -5.28 -10.49
C ALA A 19 -6.09 -5.62 -9.43
N ALA A 20 -6.44 -6.91 -9.29
CA ALA A 20 -7.24 -7.38 -8.16
C ALA A 20 -6.37 -7.32 -6.89
N CYS A 21 -6.41 -6.19 -6.18
CA CYS A 21 -5.76 -5.97 -4.88
C CYS A 21 -6.75 -6.17 -3.73
N HIS A 22 -6.29 -6.73 -2.62
CA HIS A 22 -6.99 -6.57 -1.35
C HIS A 22 -6.74 -5.13 -0.89
N CYS A 23 -7.73 -4.26 -1.06
CA CYS A 23 -7.60 -2.84 -0.85
C CYS A 23 -8.51 -2.42 0.32
N LEU A 24 -7.91 -2.20 1.49
CA LEU A 24 -8.60 -1.72 2.71
C LEU A 24 -8.89 -0.21 2.56
N ARG A 25 -10.11 0.15 2.15
CA ARG A 25 -10.50 1.55 1.87
C ARG A 25 -11.47 2.04 2.94
N GLY A 26 -10.99 2.95 3.79
CA GLY A 26 -11.79 3.49 4.90
C GLY A 26 -11.78 2.60 6.15
N ASP A 27 -11.09 1.46 6.08
CA ASP A 27 -10.90 0.56 7.23
C ASP A 27 -9.69 0.98 8.07
N VAL A 28 -9.77 0.69 9.37
CA VAL A 28 -8.68 0.92 10.31
C VAL A 28 -7.58 -0.10 10.02
N LEU A 29 -6.39 0.38 9.69
CA LEU A 29 -5.20 -0.47 9.62
C LEU A 29 -5.02 -1.15 10.99
N PRO A 30 -4.63 -2.44 11.08
CA PRO A 30 -4.41 -3.07 12.37
C PRO A 30 -3.50 -2.20 13.24
N GLU A 31 -3.84 -2.01 14.52
CA GLU A 31 -3.16 -1.08 15.45
C GLU A 31 -1.64 -1.31 15.58
N ARG A 32 -1.13 -2.43 15.07
CA ARG A 32 0.29 -2.80 15.03
C ARG A 32 1.05 -2.18 13.86
N VAL A 33 0.89 -0.87 13.62
CA VAL A 33 1.89 -0.14 12.83
C VAL A 33 3.14 -0.01 13.72
N PRO A 34 4.30 -0.57 13.33
CA PRO A 34 5.52 -0.42 14.12
C PRO A 34 5.84 1.07 14.26
N ALA A 35 6.34 1.49 15.42
CA ALA A 35 6.75 2.88 15.66
C ALA A 35 7.82 3.36 14.64
N ASP A 36 8.58 2.43 14.07
CA ASP A 36 9.57 2.66 13.00
C ASP A 36 8.96 2.90 11.61
N GLY A 37 7.62 2.94 11.51
CA GLY A 37 6.88 3.48 10.37
C GLY A 37 6.70 2.55 9.17
N LEU A 38 7.16 1.29 9.23
CA LEU A 38 7.00 0.33 8.12
C LEU A 38 6.03 -0.82 8.47
N PRO A 39 4.71 -0.65 8.24
CA PRO A 39 3.78 -1.76 8.30
C PRO A 39 3.91 -2.62 7.03
N ILE A 40 4.31 -3.89 7.20
CA ILE A 40 4.22 -4.89 6.14
C ILE A 40 2.86 -5.57 6.27
N LEU A 41 1.94 -5.25 5.36
CA LEU A 41 0.68 -5.97 5.21
C LEU A 41 1.03 -7.41 4.77
N ARG A 42 0.88 -8.36 5.68
CA ARG A 42 0.86 -9.78 5.33
C ARG A 42 -0.60 -10.16 5.11
N ASP A 43 -0.90 -10.73 3.95
CA ASP A 43 -2.16 -11.44 3.72
C ASP A 43 -2.22 -12.55 4.78
N GLY A 44 -3.01 -12.33 5.81
CA GLY A 44 -3.01 -13.20 6.99
C GLY A 44 -3.44 -14.62 6.61
N GLU A 45 -2.55 -15.58 6.87
CA GLU A 45 -2.86 -16.87 7.51
C GLU A 45 -1.53 -17.34 8.15
N MET A 46 -1.44 -17.22 9.47
CA MET A 46 -0.49 -18.00 10.26
C MET A 46 -1.36 -18.80 11.22
N GLY A 47 -1.44 -20.11 11.00
CA GLY A 47 -2.12 -21.04 11.90
C GLY A 47 -1.57 -20.99 13.31
#